data_AF-M0AR19-F1
#
_entry.id   AF-M0AR19-F1
#
_cell.length_a   1.000
_cell.length_b   1.000
_cell.length_c   1.000
_cell.angle_alpha   90.00
_cell.angle_beta   90.00
_cell.angle_gamma   90.00
#
_symmetry.space_group_name_H-M   'P 1'
#
loop_
_entity.id
_entity.type
_entity.pdbx_description
1 polymer ?
#
loop_
_entity_poly.entity_id
_entity_poly.type
_entity_poly.pdbx_seq_one_letter_code
_entity_poly.pdbx_strand_id
1 'polypeptide(L)'
;MPRLAFVARTNEPITVATRLPTMTTDDTDAPQVPIVCSACETTSRVPLSGVANAVARHNDQLHDGEEIAQVDPDIADQIADLVATELGLLEDS
;
A
#
# COMPACT_ATOMS: atom_id res chain seq x y z
N MET A 1 62.43 -18.89 12.87
CA MET A 1 60.97 -18.75 12.95
C MET A 1 60.64 -17.80 14.09
N PRO A 2 59.95 -16.68 13.82
CA PRO A 2 58.58 -16.53 14.30
C PRO A 2 57.63 -15.93 13.25
N ARG A 3 56.36 -15.92 13.61
CA ARG A 3 55.17 -16.01 12.77
C ARG A 3 54.71 -14.63 12.28
N LEU A 4 54.13 -14.63 11.07
CA LEU A 4 53.34 -13.53 10.52
C LEU A 4 52.22 -13.12 11.49
N ALA A 5 52.17 -11.84 11.86
CA ALA A 5 50.98 -11.25 12.48
C ALA A 5 50.09 -10.72 11.35
N PHE A 6 49.06 -11.50 11.03
CA PHE A 6 47.96 -11.11 10.15
C PHE A 6 47.13 -10.05 10.88
N VAL A 7 47.24 -8.79 10.48
CA VAL A 7 46.41 -7.71 11.03
C VAL A 7 44.99 -7.93 10.51
N ALA A 8 44.11 -8.40 11.39
CA ALA A 8 42.70 -8.58 11.11
C ALA A 8 42.09 -7.22 10.70
N ARG A 9 41.41 -7.22 9.55
CA ARG A 9 40.53 -6.14 9.12
C ARG A 9 39.55 -5.86 10.25
N THR A 10 39.48 -4.60 10.69
CA THR A 10 38.41 -4.13 11.56
C THR A 10 37.09 -4.35 10.86
N ASN A 11 36.26 -5.18 11.49
CA ASN A 11 34.91 -5.52 11.09
C ASN A 11 34.01 -4.33 11.48
N GLU A 12 33.98 -3.29 10.65
CA GLU A 12 33.00 -2.21 10.82
C GLU A 12 31.62 -2.74 10.42
N PRO A 13 30.58 -2.62 11.26
CA PRO A 13 29.23 -2.98 10.86
C PRO A 13 28.79 -2.00 9.77
N ILE A 14 28.41 -2.54 8.60
CA ILE A 14 27.70 -1.81 7.56
C ILE A 14 26.37 -1.38 8.19
N THR A 15 26.33 -0.15 8.69
CA THR A 15 25.09 0.47 9.15
C THR A 15 24.31 0.78 7.89
N VAL A 16 23.34 -0.06 7.56
CA VAL A 16 22.34 0.25 6.53
C VAL A 16 21.57 1.46 7.04
N ALA A 17 22.02 2.66 6.68
CA ALA A 17 21.26 3.87 6.87
C ALA A 17 20.06 3.78 5.94
N THR A 18 18.99 3.15 6.42
CA THR A 18 17.68 3.10 5.75
C THR A 18 17.06 4.49 5.77
N ARG A 19 17.73 5.45 5.13
CA ARG A 19 17.13 6.72 4.77
C ARG A 19 16.40 6.48 3.47
N LEU A 20 15.26 5.79 3.56
CA LEU A 20 14.22 5.92 2.56
C LEU A 20 13.93 7.42 2.48
N PRO A 21 14.06 8.08 1.32
CA PRO A 21 13.53 9.42 1.19
C PRO A 21 12.04 9.31 1.54
N THR A 22 11.57 10.11 2.49
CA THR A 22 10.13 10.29 2.69
C THR A 22 9.58 10.73 1.35
N MET A 23 8.88 9.84 0.65
CA MET A 23 8.20 10.15 -0.59
C MET A 23 7.02 11.04 -0.20
N THR A 24 7.27 12.34 -0.13
CA THR A 24 6.21 13.35 -0.08
C THR A 24 5.63 13.41 -1.49
N THR A 25 4.74 12.47 -1.80
CA THR A 25 3.87 12.56 -2.97
C THR A 25 2.86 13.66 -2.66
N ASP A 26 2.92 14.75 -3.43
CA ASP A 26 1.83 15.73 -3.49
C ASP A 26 0.53 14.98 -3.88
N ASP A 27 -0.63 15.39 -3.37
CA ASP A 27 -1.91 14.71 -3.64
C ASP A 27 -2.21 14.53 -5.14
N THR A 28 -1.62 15.37 -6.00
CA THR A 28 -1.74 15.28 -7.45
C THR A 28 -0.93 14.13 -8.06
N ASP A 29 0.21 13.79 -7.45
CA ASP A 29 1.14 12.74 -7.90
C ASP A 29 0.94 11.42 -7.12
N ALA A 30 0.05 11.42 -6.13
CA ALA A 30 -0.31 10.24 -5.38
C ALA A 30 -1.14 9.26 -6.23
N PRO A 31 -0.97 7.93 -6.02
CA PRO A 31 -1.80 6.93 -6.67
C PRO A 31 -3.28 7.22 -6.43
N GLN A 32 -4.05 7.28 -7.51
CA GLN A 32 -5.48 7.54 -7.46
C GLN A 32 -6.23 6.21 -7.45
N VAL A 33 -7.12 6.03 -6.48
CA VAL A 33 -7.92 4.83 -6.31
C VAL A 33 -9.37 5.13 -6.71
N PRO A 34 -9.95 4.35 -7.63
CA PRO A 34 -11.35 4.48 -7.97
C PRO A 34 -12.24 3.95 -6.85
N ILE A 35 -13.29 4.72 -6.55
CA ILE A 35 -14.38 4.35 -5.66
C ILE A 35 -15.68 4.31 -6.47
N VAL A 36 -16.48 3.29 -6.23
CA VAL A 36 -17.76 3.05 -6.92
C VAL A 36 -18.89 3.04 -5.89
N CYS A 37 -20.02 3.65 -6.25
CA CYS A 37 -21.27 3.52 -5.50
C CYS A 37 -22.34 2.99 -6.46
N SER A 38 -22.84 1.79 -6.19
CA SER A 38 -23.84 1.11 -7.02
C SER A 38 -25.22 1.78 -6.93
N ALA A 39 -25.57 2.37 -5.78
CA ALA A 39 -26.85 3.05 -5.58
C ALA A 39 -26.89 4.43 -6.25
N CYS A 40 -25.77 5.16 -6.26
CA CYS A 40 -25.67 6.46 -6.93
C CYS A 40 -25.28 6.36 -8.41
N GLU A 41 -24.86 5.18 -8.87
CA GLU A 41 -24.34 4.95 -10.22
C GLU A 41 -23.15 5.88 -10.56
N THR A 42 -22.31 6.17 -9.55
CA THR A 42 -21.17 7.07 -9.71
C THR A 42 -19.84 6.38 -9.46
N THR A 43 -18.84 6.77 -10.24
CA THR A 43 -17.43 6.42 -10.03
C THR A 43 -16.62 7.70 -9.85
N SER A 44 -15.75 7.74 -8.84
CA SER A 44 -14.80 8.84 -8.65
C SER A 44 -13.42 8.30 -8.31
N ARG A 45 -12.37 9.11 -8.48
CA ARG A 45 -11.00 8.74 -8.15
C ARG A 45 -10.47 9.66 -7.08
N VAL A 46 -9.87 9.10 -6.05
CA VAL A 46 -9.34 9.84 -4.90
C VAL A 46 -7.92 9.36 -4.56
N PRO A 47 -7.05 10.20 -3.97
CA PRO A 47 -5.72 9.78 -3.55
C PRO A 47 -5.81 8.59 -2.58
N LEU A 48 -4.89 7.62 -2.71
CA LEU A 48 -4.83 6.41 -1.87
C LEU A 48 -4.90 6.73 -0.37
N SER A 49 -4.22 7.79 0.06
CA SER A 49 -4.21 8.27 1.45
C SER A 49 -5.60 8.71 1.95
N GLY A 50 -6.50 9.14 1.06
CA GLY A 50 -7.82 9.69 1.37
C GLY A 50 -8.98 8.72 1.17
N VAL A 51 -8.74 7.53 0.58
CA VAL A 51 -9.81 6.58 0.17
C VAL A 51 -10.75 6.22 1.31
N ALA A 52 -10.22 5.76 2.44
CA ALA A 52 -11.03 5.29 3.56
C ALA A 52 -11.94 6.40 4.10
N ASN A 53 -11.42 7.62 4.20
CA ASN A 53 -12.20 8.79 4.62
C ASN A 53 -13.26 9.16 3.58
N ALA A 54 -12.93 9.13 2.29
CA ALA A 54 -13.87 9.45 1.22
C ALA A 54 -15.06 8.47 1.19
N VAL A 55 -14.78 7.17 1.31
CA VAL A 55 -15.80 6.11 1.35
C VAL A 55 -16.70 6.26 2.58
N ALA A 56 -16.10 6.33 3.77
CA ALA A 56 -16.85 6.46 5.02
C ALA A 56 -17.75 7.72 5.02
N ARG A 57 -17.21 8.84 4.56
CA ARG A 57 -17.96 10.10 4.44
C ARG A 57 -19.14 9.98 3.48
N HIS A 58 -18.95 9.33 2.33
CA HIS A 58 -20.00 9.15 1.34
C HIS A 58 -21.14 8.30 1.90
N ASN A 59 -20.80 7.16 2.51
CA ASN A 59 -21.78 6.24 3.09
C ASN A 59 -22.55 6.90 4.23
N ASP A 60 -21.88 7.63 5.13
CA ASP A 60 -22.53 8.39 6.20
C ASP A 60 -23.49 9.47 5.68
N GLN A 61 -23.11 10.18 4.61
CA GLN A 61 -23.90 11.31 4.08
C GLN A 61 -25.06 10.91 3.18
N LEU A 62 -24.95 9.80 2.44
CA LEU A 62 -25.90 9.42 1.39
C LEU A 62 -26.59 8.07 1.63
N HIS A 63 -26.06 7.24 2.52
CA HIS A 63 -26.52 5.87 2.76
C HIS A 63 -26.67 5.54 4.25
N ASP A 64 -26.84 6.55 5.11
CA ASP A 64 -27.04 6.38 6.55
C ASP A 64 -25.95 5.51 7.23
N GLY A 65 -24.74 5.53 6.67
CA GLY A 65 -23.59 4.75 7.13
C GLY A 65 -23.53 3.32 6.59
N GLU A 66 -24.47 2.89 5.74
CA GLU A 66 -24.46 1.57 5.11
C GLU A 66 -23.33 1.49 4.05
N GLU A 67 -22.62 0.36 4.01
CA GLU A 67 -21.42 0.16 3.19
C GLU A 67 -21.77 -0.08 1.69
N ILE A 68 -22.33 0.94 1.05
CA ILE A 68 -22.76 0.88 -0.36
C ILE A 68 -21.68 1.37 -1.30
N ALA A 69 -21.04 2.51 -0.99
CA ALA A 69 -19.85 2.95 -1.70
C ALA A 69 -18.63 2.20 -1.19
N GLN A 70 -17.78 1.77 -2.11
CA GLN A 70 -16.57 0.99 -1.82
C GLN A 70 -15.47 1.30 -2.84
N VAL A 71 -14.25 0.82 -2.55
CA VAL A 71 -13.21 0.74 -3.59
C VAL A 71 -13.72 -0.13 -4.72
N ASP A 72 -13.35 0.22 -5.95
CA ASP A 72 -13.68 -0.58 -7.12
C ASP A 72 -13.39 -2.08 -6.89
N PRO A 73 -14.39 -2.96 -7.07
CA PRO A 73 -14.27 -4.37 -6.70
C PRO A 73 -13.19 -5.08 -7.52
N ASP A 74 -13.05 -4.75 -8.81
CA ASP A 74 -12.04 -5.39 -9.67
C ASP A 74 -10.61 -5.10 -9.18
N ILE A 75 -10.38 -3.93 -8.56
CA ILE A 75 -9.10 -3.60 -7.93
C ILE A 75 -8.95 -4.30 -6.58
N ALA A 76 -10.01 -4.34 -5.77
CA ALA A 76 -9.97 -5.00 -4.47
C ALA A 76 -9.62 -6.50 -4.60
N ASP A 77 -10.22 -7.18 -5.58
CA ASP A 77 -9.92 -8.59 -5.91
C ASP A 77 -8.45 -8.77 -6.31
N GLN A 78 -7.93 -7.93 -7.22
CA GLN A 78 -6.52 -8.00 -7.63
C GLN A 78 -5.56 -7.81 -6.46
N ILE A 79 -5.87 -6.90 -5.53
CA ILE A 79 -5.04 -6.71 -4.32
C ILE A 79 -5.08 -7.96 -3.44
N ALA A 80 -6.26 -8.58 -3.28
CA ALA A 80 -6.39 -9.80 -2.50
C ALA A 80 -5.53 -10.93 -3.09
N ASP A 81 -5.52 -11.11 -4.41
CA ASP A 81 -4.67 -12.09 -5.11
C ASP A 81 -3.18 -11.81 -4.91
N LEU A 82 -2.75 -10.55 -5.03
CA LEU A 82 -1.35 -10.15 -4.82
C LEU A 82 -0.89 -10.44 -3.39
N VAL A 83 -1.71 -10.09 -2.39
CA VAL A 83 -1.41 -10.35 -0.97
C VAL A 83 -1.41 -11.85 -0.68
N ALA A 84 -2.36 -12.60 -1.24
CA ALA A 84 -2.43 -14.04 -1.04
C ALA A 84 -1.20 -14.75 -1.65
N THR A 85 -0.71 -14.27 -2.79
CA THR A 85 0.55 -14.72 -3.39
C THR A 85 1.75 -14.40 -2.49
N GLU A 86 1.84 -13.18 -1.96
CA GLU A 86 2.92 -12.76 -1.06
C GLU A 86 2.96 -13.60 0.23
N LEU A 87 1.78 -13.93 0.76
CA LEU A 87 1.63 -14.78 1.95
C LEU A 87 1.81 -16.28 1.67
N GLY A 88 2.01 -16.68 0.41
CA GLY A 88 2.10 -18.09 0.01
C GLY A 88 0.82 -18.88 0.22
N LEU A 89 -0.34 -18.21 0.24
CA LEU A 89 -1.66 -18.81 0.36
C LEU A 89 -2.17 -19.35 -0.97
N LEU A 90 -1.58 -18.90 -2.08
CA LEU A 90 -1.88 -19.37 -3.43
C LEU A 90 -0.68 -20.19 -3.94
N GLU A 91 -0.93 -21.44 -4.31
CA GLU A 91 0.01 -22.25 -5.10
C GLU A 91 -0.26 -21.96 -6.59
N ASP A 92 0.78 -21.79 -7.41
CA ASP A 92 0.66 -21.77 -8.88
C ASP A 92 0.02 -23.10 -9.31
N SER A 93 -1.26 -23.06 -9.68
CA SER A 93 -2.06 -24.23 -10.05
C SER A 93 -1.65 -24.84 -11.38
#